data_AF-A0A7J6BJG6-F1
#
_entry.id   AF-A0A7J6BJG6-F1
#
_cell.length_a   1.000
_cell.length_b   1.000
_cell.length_c   1.000
_cell.angle_alpha   90.00
_cell.angle_beta   90.00
_cell.angle_gamma   90.00
#
_symmetry.space_group_name_H-M   'P 1'
#
loop_
_entity.id
_entity.type
_entity.pdbx_description
1 polymer ?
#
loop_
_entity_poly.entity_id
_entity_poly.type
_entity_poly.pdbx_seq_one_letter_code
_entity_poly.pdbx_strand_id
1 'polypeptide(L)'
;MSRLLCLSRSLICTQCKYSVQKSEPFVSLLTSRGKLRDQLKRLISTGRRPVITPYNSRHPVLWLFGIGTGFVLALGLKYRDSASERCECNVQKTLKVSKYTAAIETSRDLLQRIKDEVGAPGMVIGVSVDGSHVWCEGVGYADLENRVSCGPDTVMRIASISKPLTAAAVARLWEDGKIDLDAPVQKYVPDFPQKQFEGEDVTVTPRMLLSHLSGIRHYEKDAKKVREDKEKAKRLLKPPEKKEEKSSNENKEKPKAEDSSAKSKEAKGGQRRKKEFEQEEYYLKDNFENVIQALDLFKDDPLIFKPGSTFLYSTHAYTLLSAVVERAAGQRFLDHMMKMFRELGMLNTVPDENDPIIYNRSRFYHFNKKGRVVNCPYVDNSYKWAGGGFLSTVGDLLLFGNALLYSYQMAELKNTDGLLPGFLRPHTAKAIWAPVDKTEASWDKDGLYAQGWLVVEKQQKYGQCRSRRHYVSHTGGAVGASSVLLVLPSESVRTPPQGVVVTIITNMQSVGLNTTALKIAQEFDKARDEEHAST
;
A
#
# COMPACT_ATOMS: atom_id res chain seq x y z
N MET A 1 16.01 20.42 23.87
CA MET A 1 16.67 21.71 23.60
C MET A 1 16.36 22.12 22.17
N SER A 2 15.52 23.14 22.01
CA SER A 2 15.08 23.71 20.72
C SER A 2 16.13 24.66 20.15
N ARG A 3 16.38 24.60 18.83
CA ARG A 3 16.78 25.75 17.99
C ARG A 3 16.83 25.33 16.51
N LEU A 4 16.53 26.31 15.65
CA LEU A 4 16.65 26.34 14.18
C LEU A 4 15.40 25.94 13.37
N LEU A 5 14.35 26.75 13.53
CA LEU A 5 13.63 27.31 12.39
C LEU A 5 14.44 28.50 11.86
N CYS A 6 14.89 28.43 10.61
CA CYS A 6 15.29 29.62 9.87
C CYS A 6 14.78 29.49 8.43
N LEU A 7 13.87 30.40 8.10
CA LEU A 7 13.33 30.67 6.78
C LEU A 7 14.45 31.12 5.83
N SER A 8 14.44 30.63 4.59
CA SER A 8 14.85 31.49 3.48
C SER A 8 14.00 31.19 2.24
N ARG A 9 13.25 32.22 1.83
CA ARG A 9 12.64 32.36 0.50
C ARG A 9 13.73 32.85 -0.45
N SER A 10 13.90 32.20 -1.59
CA SER A 10 14.57 32.79 -2.75
C SER A 10 14.04 32.15 -4.04
N LEU A 11 12.81 32.53 -4.39
CA LEU A 11 12.32 32.50 -5.77
C LEU A 11 12.28 33.96 -6.23
N ILE A 12 13.27 34.38 -7.01
CA ILE A 12 13.15 35.58 -7.86
C ILE A 12 13.60 35.17 -9.25
N CYS A 13 12.59 34.94 -10.09
CA CYS A 13 12.70 34.88 -11.54
C CYS A 13 13.09 36.27 -12.05
N THR A 14 14.26 36.35 -12.68
CA THR A 14 14.72 37.51 -13.43
C THR A 14 14.01 37.54 -14.79
N GLN A 15 12.92 38.29 -14.91
CA GLN A 15 12.50 38.99 -16.15
C GLN A 15 11.14 39.68 -15.94
N CYS A 16 11.17 40.97 -15.60
CA CYS A 16 10.11 41.91 -15.95
C CYS A 16 10.65 43.34 -15.84
N LYS A 17 11.01 43.92 -16.98
CA LYS A 17 11.10 45.37 -17.16
C LYS A 17 9.69 45.85 -17.50
N TYR A 18 9.08 46.73 -16.70
CA TYR A 18 8.49 47.99 -17.19
C TYR A 18 7.92 48.87 -16.07
N SER A 19 8.29 50.15 -16.17
CA SER A 19 7.64 51.39 -15.74
C SER A 19 7.04 51.54 -14.33
N VAL A 20 7.84 52.20 -13.49
CA VAL A 20 7.44 52.91 -12.28
C VAL A 20 6.68 54.19 -12.67
N GLN A 21 5.43 54.33 -12.23
CA GLN A 21 4.82 55.65 -12.05
C GLN A 21 4.82 55.99 -10.56
N LYS A 22 5.69 56.94 -10.18
CA LYS A 22 5.69 57.61 -8.89
C LYS A 22 4.62 58.71 -8.88
N SER A 23 3.84 58.79 -7.82
CA SER A 23 3.45 60.07 -7.22
C SER A 23 3.48 59.92 -5.70
N GLU A 24 4.18 60.85 -5.07
CA GLU A 24 4.70 60.84 -3.70
C GLU A 24 3.75 61.65 -2.73
N PRO A 25 4.10 61.92 -1.45
CA PRO A 25 3.23 61.73 -0.29
C PRO A 25 2.78 63.04 0.41
N PHE A 26 1.97 62.96 1.48
CA PHE A 26 2.01 63.97 2.54
C PHE A 26 1.49 63.47 3.91
N VAL A 27 1.99 64.13 4.94
CA VAL A 27 2.26 63.71 6.33
C VAL A 27 1.21 64.23 7.34
N SER A 28 1.23 63.65 8.56
CA SER A 28 0.99 64.25 9.90
C SER A 28 -0.19 63.63 10.67
N LEU A 29 -0.21 63.45 11.99
CA LEU A 29 0.73 63.73 13.08
C LEU A 29 0.33 62.84 14.28
N LEU A 30 1.31 62.42 15.08
CA LEU A 30 1.11 61.85 16.43
C LEU A 30 0.64 62.94 17.41
N THR A 31 -0.17 62.55 18.42
CA THR A 31 -0.03 62.81 19.87
C THR A 31 -1.37 63.05 20.59
N SER A 32 -1.71 62.19 21.56
CA SER A 32 -1.70 62.55 23.00
C SER A 32 -2.21 61.38 23.87
N ARG A 33 -1.49 61.15 24.97
CA ARG A 33 -1.83 60.28 26.10
C ARG A 33 -2.78 61.02 27.05
N GLY A 34 -3.63 60.29 27.78
CA GLY A 34 -3.97 60.69 29.15
C GLY A 34 -5.28 60.18 29.77
N LYS A 35 -5.13 59.49 30.92
CA LYS A 35 -6.09 59.27 32.04
C LYS A 35 -7.14 58.16 31.82
N LEU A 36 -7.00 56.95 32.38
CA LEU A 36 -6.85 56.47 33.77
C LEU A 36 -8.13 56.61 34.63
N ARG A 37 -8.64 55.43 35.01
CA ARG A 37 -9.50 55.08 36.15
C ARG A 37 -9.76 56.20 37.16
N ASP A 38 -11.05 56.44 37.42
CA ASP A 38 -11.58 56.64 38.78
C ASP A 38 -13.06 56.28 38.79
N GLN A 39 -13.41 55.23 39.55
CA GLN A 39 -14.52 55.19 40.52
C GLN A 39 -14.68 53.75 41.04
N LEU A 40 -14.77 53.69 42.35
CA LEU A 40 -14.47 52.58 43.24
C LEU A 40 -15.79 52.08 43.87
N LYS A 41 -15.97 50.75 43.93
CA LYS A 41 -16.72 49.97 44.95
C LYS A 41 -18.22 50.27 45.22
N ARG A 42 -19.01 49.19 45.24
CA ARG A 42 -19.88 48.72 46.37
C ARG A 42 -20.25 47.24 46.09
N LEU A 43 -19.75 46.30 46.91
CA LEU A 43 -20.48 45.52 47.94
C LEU A 43 -21.55 44.58 47.34
N ILE A 44 -21.29 43.27 47.18
CA ILE A 44 -21.31 42.14 48.15
C ILE A 44 -22.61 41.30 47.98
N SER A 45 -22.38 39.98 47.80
CA SER A 45 -23.18 38.77 48.14
C SER A 45 -24.70 38.80 47.96
N THR A 46 -25.36 37.81 47.36
CA THR A 46 -25.46 36.37 47.73
C THR A 46 -26.10 35.65 46.53
N GLY A 47 -25.65 34.50 46.01
CA GLY A 47 -25.62 33.21 46.69
C GLY A 47 -26.97 32.47 46.58
N ARG A 48 -27.13 31.56 45.59
CA ARG A 48 -27.67 30.17 45.71
C ARG A 48 -28.10 29.55 44.37
N ARG A 49 -27.62 28.33 44.11
CA ARG A 49 -28.27 27.28 43.29
C ARG A 49 -29.23 26.47 44.18
N PRO A 50 -30.25 25.80 43.60
CA PRO A 50 -30.27 24.32 43.47
C PRO A 50 -30.80 23.90 42.06
N VAL A 51 -30.49 22.79 41.39
CA VAL A 51 -30.41 21.32 41.66
C VAL A 51 -31.78 20.58 41.59
N ILE A 52 -31.87 19.70 40.57
CA ILE A 52 -32.68 18.46 40.36
C ILE A 52 -34.13 18.54 39.77
N THR A 53 -34.37 17.51 38.95
CA THR A 53 -35.32 17.11 37.86
C THR A 53 -36.76 16.71 38.31
N PRO A 54 -37.58 15.95 37.54
CA PRO A 54 -38.09 16.05 36.16
C PRO A 54 -39.65 15.98 36.11
N TYR A 55 -40.32 16.44 35.03
CA TYR A 55 -41.65 15.87 34.68
C TYR A 55 -42.07 16.09 33.23
N ASN A 56 -42.95 15.19 32.81
CA ASN A 56 -43.33 14.76 31.47
C ASN A 56 -44.77 15.23 31.20
N SER A 57 -45.09 15.82 30.04
CA SER A 57 -46.48 15.80 29.54
C SER A 57 -46.59 16.16 28.06
N ARG A 58 -47.55 15.48 27.44
CA ARG A 58 -47.78 15.19 26.03
C ARG A 58 -48.79 16.14 25.34
N HIS A 59 -48.62 16.28 24.02
CA HIS A 59 -49.66 16.39 22.95
C HIS A 59 -50.41 17.74 22.74
N PRO A 60 -51.10 17.95 21.58
CA PRO A 60 -50.52 18.55 20.36
C PRO A 60 -51.39 19.70 19.82
N VAL A 61 -50.91 20.50 18.84
CA VAL A 61 -51.79 21.42 18.11
C VAL A 61 -51.61 21.28 16.60
N LEU A 62 -52.79 21.16 15.98
CA LEU A 62 -53.14 20.80 14.62
C LEU A 62 -52.82 21.91 13.61
N TRP A 63 -52.57 21.48 12.38
CA TRP A 63 -52.43 22.28 11.17
C TRP A 63 -53.69 23.06 10.81
N LEU A 64 -53.52 24.29 10.30
CA LEU A 64 -54.52 24.99 9.50
C LEU A 64 -53.85 25.75 8.35
N PHE A 65 -54.31 25.43 7.14
CA PHE A 65 -53.91 26.00 5.86
C PHE A 65 -54.21 27.50 5.79
N GLY A 66 -53.27 28.27 5.24
CA GLY A 66 -53.49 29.62 4.74
C GLY A 66 -52.75 29.80 3.42
N ILE A 67 -53.50 29.79 2.31
CA ILE A 67 -53.02 30.21 1.00
C ILE A 67 -53.00 31.74 0.99
N GLY A 68 -51.82 32.33 0.81
CA GLY A 68 -51.63 33.76 0.60
C GLY A 68 -50.54 33.97 -0.44
N THR A 69 -50.96 34.32 -1.65
CA THR A 69 -50.13 34.68 -2.80
C THR A 69 -49.33 35.96 -2.52
N GLY A 70 -48.01 35.93 -2.74
CA GLY A 70 -47.15 37.09 -2.58
C GLY A 70 -45.79 36.92 -3.27
N PHE A 71 -45.75 37.31 -4.55
CA PHE A 71 -44.58 37.77 -5.33
C PHE A 71 -43.16 37.47 -4.79
N VAL A 72 -42.45 36.54 -5.45
CA VAL A 72 -40.99 36.40 -5.33
C VAL A 72 -40.33 37.41 -6.27
N LEU A 73 -39.74 38.46 -5.68
CA LEU A 73 -38.85 39.38 -6.36
C LEU A 73 -37.45 38.73 -6.44
N ALA A 74 -37.11 38.17 -7.60
CA ALA A 74 -35.76 37.65 -7.87
C ALA A 74 -34.79 38.81 -8.15
N LEU A 75 -34.09 39.28 -7.11
CA LEU A 75 -32.91 40.13 -7.27
C LEU A 75 -31.71 39.26 -7.65
N GLY A 76 -31.37 39.27 -8.93
CA GLY A 76 -30.16 38.67 -9.47
C GLY A 76 -28.91 39.38 -8.97
N LEU A 77 -28.23 38.79 -8.00
CA LEU A 77 -26.85 39.12 -7.69
C LEU A 77 -25.96 38.48 -8.76
N LYS A 78 -25.58 39.30 -9.75
CA LYS A 78 -24.44 39.04 -10.63
C LYS A 78 -23.18 38.93 -9.78
N TYR A 79 -22.75 37.71 -9.51
CA TYR A 79 -21.40 37.46 -9.02
C TYR A 79 -20.43 37.71 -10.18
N ARG A 80 -19.73 38.85 -10.15
CA ARG A 80 -18.61 39.13 -11.04
C ARG A 80 -17.49 38.17 -10.64
N ASP A 81 -17.32 37.14 -11.46
CA ASP A 81 -16.16 36.27 -11.42
C ASP A 81 -14.94 37.14 -11.73
N SER A 82 -14.21 37.51 -10.67
CA SER A 82 -12.97 38.26 -10.80
C SER A 82 -11.94 37.25 -11.26
N ALA A 83 -11.73 37.19 -12.57
CA ALA A 83 -10.68 36.43 -13.22
C ALA A 83 -9.33 36.79 -12.59
N SER A 84 -8.90 35.98 -11.61
CA SER A 84 -7.53 35.97 -11.12
C SER A 84 -6.74 34.98 -11.96
N GLU A 85 -5.76 35.51 -12.69
CA GLU A 85 -4.47 34.87 -12.98
C GLU A 85 -4.53 33.36 -13.28
N ARG A 86 -4.69 33.06 -14.57
CA ARG A 86 -4.44 31.74 -15.14
C ARG A 86 -2.96 31.41 -14.99
N CYS A 87 -2.56 30.89 -13.84
CA CYS A 87 -1.22 30.36 -13.57
C CYS A 87 -0.91 29.15 -14.46
N GLU A 88 0.30 29.14 -15.03
CA GLU A 88 0.85 28.11 -15.93
C GLU A 88 0.79 26.67 -15.38
N CYS A 89 0.58 26.47 -14.07
CA CYS A 89 0.42 25.15 -13.47
C CYS A 89 -0.79 24.35 -13.98
N ASN A 90 -1.86 25.00 -14.42
CA ASN A 90 -3.04 24.27 -14.90
C ASN A 90 -2.82 23.69 -16.31
N VAL A 91 -2.03 24.38 -17.15
CA VAL A 91 -1.71 23.97 -18.52
C VAL A 91 -0.86 22.69 -18.54
N GLN A 92 0.15 22.59 -17.66
CA GLN A 92 0.97 21.37 -17.53
C GLN A 92 0.20 20.15 -17.02
N LYS A 93 -0.79 20.34 -16.14
CA LYS A 93 -1.62 19.25 -15.62
C LYS A 93 -2.59 18.72 -16.67
N THR A 94 -3.16 19.61 -17.50
CA THR A 94 -4.03 19.23 -18.63
C THR A 94 -3.26 18.55 -19.76
N LEU A 95 -2.03 19.01 -20.08
CA LEU A 95 -1.18 18.40 -21.11
C LEU A 95 -0.65 17.00 -20.73
N LYS A 96 -0.34 16.76 -19.45
CA LYS A 96 0.09 15.42 -18.98
C LYS A 96 -1.04 14.39 -19.01
N VAL A 97 -2.27 14.80 -18.68
CA VAL A 97 -3.45 13.91 -18.77
C VAL A 97 -3.80 13.60 -20.23
N SER A 98 -3.60 14.55 -21.16
CA SER A 98 -3.89 14.32 -22.58
C SER A 98 -2.98 13.26 -23.21
N LYS A 99 -1.71 13.18 -22.78
CA LYS A 99 -0.72 12.21 -23.31
C LYS A 99 -1.10 10.75 -23.07
N TYR A 100 -1.63 10.42 -21.90
CA TYR A 100 -1.90 9.03 -21.52
C TYR A 100 -3.36 8.63 -21.73
N THR A 101 -4.17 9.44 -22.45
CA THR A 101 -5.62 9.21 -22.62
C THR A 101 -5.94 7.80 -23.13
N ALA A 102 -5.27 7.33 -24.18
CA ALA A 102 -5.51 6.00 -24.75
C ALA A 102 -5.13 4.86 -23.78
N ALA A 103 -4.00 5.01 -23.07
CA ALA A 103 -3.57 4.06 -22.05
C ALA A 103 -4.54 4.03 -20.85
N ILE A 104 -5.06 5.20 -20.44
CA ILE A 104 -6.07 5.34 -19.40
C ILE A 104 -7.37 4.65 -19.81
N GLU A 105 -7.86 4.86 -21.04
CA GLU A 105 -9.11 4.25 -21.53
C GLU A 105 -9.02 2.72 -21.56
N THR A 106 -7.92 2.18 -22.10
CA THR A 106 -7.69 0.74 -22.16
C THR A 106 -7.54 0.15 -20.76
N SER A 107 -6.82 0.84 -19.88
CA SER A 107 -6.62 0.39 -18.50
C SER A 107 -7.89 0.50 -17.64
N ARG A 108 -8.76 1.47 -17.91
CA ARG A 108 -10.08 1.60 -17.27
C ARG A 108 -10.98 0.43 -17.63
N ASP A 109 -11.00 0.02 -18.89
CA ASP A 109 -11.71 -1.18 -19.32
C ASP A 109 -11.18 -2.45 -18.62
N LEU A 110 -9.85 -2.61 -18.53
CA LEU A 110 -9.25 -3.72 -17.76
C LEU A 110 -9.67 -3.71 -16.29
N LEU A 111 -9.69 -2.53 -15.64
CA LEU A 111 -10.11 -2.37 -14.25
C LEU A 111 -11.59 -2.71 -14.06
N GLN A 112 -12.46 -2.24 -14.97
CA GLN A 112 -13.89 -2.51 -14.92
C GLN A 112 -14.17 -4.01 -15.11
N ARG A 113 -13.51 -4.65 -16.08
CA ARG A 113 -13.66 -6.10 -16.31
C ARG A 113 -13.29 -6.91 -15.09
N ILE A 114 -12.12 -6.66 -14.48
CA ILE A 114 -11.74 -7.42 -13.28
C ILE A 114 -12.69 -7.17 -12.12
N LYS A 115 -13.19 -5.92 -11.96
CA LYS A 115 -14.17 -5.59 -10.91
C LYS A 115 -15.44 -6.42 -11.08
N ASP A 116 -15.94 -6.52 -12.31
CA ASP A 116 -17.19 -7.23 -12.62
C ASP A 116 -17.00 -8.76 -12.56
N GLU A 117 -15.88 -9.28 -13.07
CA GLU A 117 -15.52 -10.71 -13.03
C GLU A 117 -15.45 -11.25 -11.60
N VAL A 118 -14.87 -10.46 -10.68
CA VAL A 118 -14.73 -10.86 -9.27
C VAL A 118 -15.88 -10.35 -8.40
N GLY A 119 -16.82 -9.59 -8.95
CA GLY A 119 -17.93 -8.97 -8.22
C GLY A 119 -17.49 -8.09 -7.05
N ALA A 120 -16.37 -7.37 -7.21
CA ALA A 120 -15.87 -6.46 -6.18
C ALA A 120 -16.77 -5.20 -6.09
N PRO A 121 -17.24 -4.80 -4.89
CA PRO A 121 -18.02 -3.60 -4.71
C PRO A 121 -17.27 -2.33 -5.12
N GLY A 122 -16.00 -2.22 -4.72
CA GLY A 122 -15.17 -1.05 -4.98
C GLY A 122 -13.72 -1.42 -5.31
N MET A 123 -13.12 -0.66 -6.24
CA MET A 123 -11.70 -0.72 -6.57
C MET A 123 -11.16 0.69 -6.78
N VAL A 124 -9.90 0.89 -6.42
CA VAL A 124 -9.17 2.14 -6.66
C VAL A 124 -7.85 1.79 -7.32
N ILE A 125 -7.50 2.53 -8.37
CA ILE A 125 -6.23 2.40 -9.10
C ILE A 125 -5.43 3.69 -8.99
N GLY A 126 -4.12 3.55 -8.91
CA GLY A 126 -3.16 4.62 -9.10
C GLY A 126 -2.07 4.20 -10.08
N VAL A 127 -1.69 5.11 -10.98
CA VAL A 127 -0.58 4.96 -11.91
C VAL A 127 0.30 6.20 -11.87
N SER A 128 1.59 5.97 -11.69
CA SER A 128 2.66 6.96 -11.82
C SER A 128 3.56 6.58 -12.98
N VAL A 129 3.94 7.57 -13.79
CA VAL A 129 4.94 7.43 -14.85
C VAL A 129 6.02 8.47 -14.61
N ASP A 130 7.28 8.02 -14.56
CA ASP A 130 8.46 8.84 -14.33
C ASP A 130 8.32 9.77 -13.10
N GLY A 131 7.82 9.19 -12.00
CA GLY A 131 7.59 9.89 -10.73
C GLY A 131 6.37 10.80 -10.70
N SER A 132 5.67 11.00 -11.83
CA SER A 132 4.46 11.83 -11.90
C SER A 132 3.20 10.97 -11.81
N HIS A 133 2.26 11.33 -10.92
CA HIS A 133 0.95 10.69 -10.89
C HIS A 133 0.15 11.08 -12.14
N VAL A 134 -0.11 10.12 -13.03
CA VAL A 134 -0.77 10.36 -14.33
C VAL A 134 -2.24 9.92 -14.33
N TRP A 135 -2.60 8.96 -13.49
CA TRP A 135 -3.98 8.48 -13.38
C TRP A 135 -4.26 7.96 -11.97
N CYS A 136 -5.34 8.44 -11.35
CA CYS A 136 -5.88 7.88 -10.11
C CYS A 136 -7.40 7.89 -10.23
N GLU A 137 -8.04 6.74 -10.04
CA GLU A 137 -9.48 6.59 -10.27
C GLU A 137 -10.07 5.53 -9.35
N GLY A 138 -11.27 5.82 -8.83
CA GLY A 138 -12.08 4.86 -8.09
C GLY A 138 -13.27 4.42 -8.92
N VAL A 139 -13.60 3.13 -8.86
CA VAL A 139 -14.77 2.54 -9.49
C VAL A 139 -15.60 1.78 -8.45
N GLY A 140 -16.93 1.89 -8.56
CA GLY A 140 -17.86 1.26 -7.61
C GLY A 140 -17.95 2.00 -6.27
N TYR A 141 -18.10 1.25 -5.18
CA TYR A 141 -18.46 1.78 -3.86
C TYR A 141 -17.46 1.42 -2.76
N ALA A 142 -17.09 2.42 -1.98
CA ALA A 142 -16.35 2.27 -0.73
C ALA A 142 -17.27 1.73 0.38
N ASP A 143 -18.55 2.12 0.36
CA ASP A 143 -19.60 1.57 1.21
C ASP A 143 -20.81 1.25 0.32
N LEU A 144 -21.04 -0.04 0.09
CA LEU A 144 -22.07 -0.56 -0.80
C LEU A 144 -23.48 -0.32 -0.24
N GLU A 145 -23.67 -0.47 1.08
CA GLU A 145 -24.94 -0.28 1.76
C GLU A 145 -25.40 1.17 1.66
N ASN A 146 -24.47 2.10 1.85
CA ASN A 146 -24.73 3.54 1.87
C ASN A 146 -24.48 4.21 0.50
N ARG A 147 -24.07 3.44 -0.51
CA ARG A 147 -23.72 3.92 -1.86
C ARG A 147 -22.67 5.02 -1.86
N VAL A 148 -21.70 4.96 -0.96
CA VAL A 148 -20.56 5.88 -0.95
C VAL A 148 -19.60 5.45 -2.05
N SER A 149 -19.35 6.32 -3.02
CA SER A 149 -18.47 6.03 -4.15
C SER A 149 -17.01 5.81 -3.72
N CYS A 150 -16.32 4.90 -4.40
CA CYS A 150 -14.85 4.82 -4.32
C CYS A 150 -14.23 6.02 -5.04
N GLY A 151 -13.28 6.68 -4.38
CA GLY A 151 -12.46 7.76 -4.93
C GLY A 151 -10.96 7.52 -4.73
N PRO A 152 -10.09 8.33 -5.37
CA PRO A 152 -8.63 8.24 -5.20
C PRO A 152 -8.13 8.35 -3.74
N ASP A 153 -8.91 9.00 -2.89
CA ASP A 153 -8.68 9.25 -1.47
C ASP A 153 -9.33 8.21 -0.55
N THR A 154 -9.98 7.18 -1.11
CA THR A 154 -10.55 6.09 -0.32
C THR A 154 -9.45 5.27 0.35
N VAL A 155 -9.53 5.16 1.67
CA VAL A 155 -8.58 4.44 2.51
C VAL A 155 -9.03 2.99 2.66
N MET A 156 -8.18 2.06 2.27
CA MET A 156 -8.46 0.62 2.27
C MET A 156 -7.30 -0.17 2.87
N ARG A 157 -7.58 -1.39 3.35
CA ARG A 157 -6.56 -2.37 3.76
C ARG A 157 -5.63 -2.67 2.59
N ILE A 158 -4.34 -2.39 2.79
CA ILE A 158 -3.29 -2.73 1.82
C ILE A 158 -2.68 -4.10 2.08
N ALA A 159 -3.09 -4.75 3.18
CA ALA A 159 -2.73 -6.12 3.49
C ALA A 159 -1.20 -6.31 3.42
N SER A 160 -0.72 -7.37 2.78
CA SER A 160 0.70 -7.72 2.74
C SER A 160 1.62 -6.72 2.01
N ILE A 161 1.11 -5.65 1.39
CA ILE A 161 1.96 -4.50 0.99
C ILE A 161 2.65 -3.85 2.22
N SER A 162 2.12 -4.08 3.42
CA SER A 162 2.78 -3.76 4.69
C SER A 162 4.20 -4.34 4.82
N LYS A 163 4.49 -5.48 4.16
CA LYS A 163 5.79 -6.15 4.20
C LYS A 163 6.87 -5.34 3.47
N PRO A 164 6.68 -4.91 2.21
CA PRO A 164 7.53 -3.91 1.56
C PRO A 164 7.82 -2.66 2.40
N LEU A 165 6.79 -2.09 3.03
CA LEU A 165 6.94 -0.91 3.89
C LEU A 165 7.86 -1.23 5.07
N THR A 166 7.64 -2.35 5.75
CA THR A 166 8.48 -2.81 6.85
C THR A 166 9.91 -3.11 6.40
N ALA A 167 10.09 -3.73 5.23
CA ALA A 167 11.40 -4.01 4.66
C ALA A 167 12.20 -2.72 4.41
N ALA A 168 11.53 -1.65 3.97
CA ALA A 168 12.15 -0.33 3.81
C ALA A 168 12.58 0.28 5.14
N ALA A 169 11.78 0.12 6.22
CA ALA A 169 12.15 0.54 7.57
C ALA A 169 13.38 -0.24 8.10
N VAL A 170 13.40 -1.56 7.90
CA VAL A 170 14.55 -2.40 8.25
C VAL A 170 15.80 -1.98 7.47
N ALA A 171 15.66 -1.66 6.17
CA ALA A 171 16.76 -1.19 5.34
C ALA A 171 17.37 0.13 5.86
N ARG A 172 16.55 1.09 6.30
CA ARG A 172 17.03 2.32 6.94
C ARG A 172 17.81 2.03 8.23
N LEU A 173 17.29 1.15 9.09
CA LEU A 173 17.98 0.76 10.31
C LEU A 173 19.28 -0.02 10.05
N TRP A 174 19.34 -0.77 8.95
CA TRP A 174 20.55 -1.44 8.49
C TRP A 174 21.61 -0.41 8.02
N GLU A 175 21.22 0.60 7.25
CA GLU A 175 22.11 1.71 6.84
C GLU A 175 22.66 2.51 8.00
N ASP A 176 21.85 2.67 9.05
CA ASP A 176 22.22 3.35 10.30
C ASP A 176 23.06 2.45 11.23
N GLY A 177 23.36 1.20 10.84
CA GLY A 177 24.14 0.25 11.63
C GLY A 177 23.42 -0.29 12.88
N LYS A 178 22.10 -0.06 12.99
CA LYS A 178 21.28 -0.49 14.13
C LYS A 178 20.81 -1.94 14.00
N ILE A 179 20.53 -2.39 12.77
CA ILE A 179 20.21 -3.78 12.46
C ILE A 179 21.38 -4.44 11.72
N ASP A 180 21.84 -5.54 12.27
CA ASP A 180 22.66 -6.53 11.57
C ASP A 180 21.72 -7.62 11.05
N LEU A 181 21.64 -7.74 9.73
CA LEU A 181 20.71 -8.66 9.07
C LEU A 181 21.06 -10.14 9.29
N ASP A 182 22.30 -10.43 9.69
CA ASP A 182 22.82 -11.79 9.85
C ASP A 182 23.03 -12.17 11.32
N ALA A 183 22.78 -11.25 12.25
CA ALA A 183 22.78 -11.56 13.67
C ALA A 183 21.57 -12.43 14.06
N PRO A 184 21.69 -13.27 15.12
CA PRO A 184 20.55 -13.95 15.71
C PRO A 184 19.46 -12.96 16.14
N VAL A 185 18.19 -13.28 15.88
CA VAL A 185 17.06 -12.43 16.29
C VAL A 185 17.03 -12.15 17.79
N GLN A 186 17.57 -13.06 18.60
CA GLN A 186 17.67 -12.93 20.06
C GLN A 186 18.59 -11.78 20.50
N LYS A 187 19.49 -11.30 19.63
CA LYS A 187 20.26 -10.06 19.87
C LYS A 187 19.32 -8.86 20.12
N TYR A 188 18.17 -8.85 19.44
CA TYR A 188 17.18 -7.78 19.50
C TYR A 188 15.99 -8.14 20.39
N VAL A 189 15.55 -9.40 20.31
CA VAL A 189 14.34 -9.91 20.98
C VAL A 189 14.75 -11.10 21.86
N PRO A 190 15.33 -10.88 23.05
CA PRO A 190 15.80 -11.96 23.92
C PRO A 190 14.67 -12.86 24.42
N ASP A 191 13.44 -12.35 24.43
CA ASP A 191 12.22 -13.10 24.82
C ASP A 191 11.78 -14.13 23.75
N PHE A 192 12.32 -14.05 22.54
CA PHE A 192 12.06 -15.06 21.51
C PHE A 192 12.95 -16.28 21.76
N PRO A 193 12.38 -17.48 21.98
CA PRO A 193 13.16 -18.62 22.44
C PRO A 193 14.20 -19.06 21.40
N GLN A 194 15.27 -19.67 21.88
CA GLN A 194 16.20 -20.40 21.01
C GLN A 194 15.44 -21.52 20.30
N LYS A 195 15.75 -21.73 19.02
CA LYS A 195 15.03 -22.70 18.19
C LYS A 195 15.90 -23.92 17.93
N GLN A 196 15.25 -25.07 17.96
CA GLN A 196 15.83 -26.33 17.51
C GLN A 196 15.08 -26.84 16.30
N PHE A 197 15.79 -27.52 15.41
CA PHE A 197 15.20 -28.27 14.31
C PHE A 197 15.84 -29.65 14.27
N GLU A 198 15.03 -30.70 14.40
CA GLU A 198 15.49 -32.10 14.43
C GLU A 198 16.54 -32.37 15.53
N GLY A 199 16.44 -31.66 16.66
CA GLY A 199 17.35 -31.81 17.82
C GLY A 199 18.63 -30.98 17.73
N GLU A 200 18.86 -30.25 16.63
CA GLU A 200 20.00 -29.33 16.49
C GLU A 200 19.58 -27.89 16.80
N ASP A 201 20.43 -27.14 17.51
CA ASP A 201 20.27 -25.70 17.69
C ASP A 201 20.41 -24.98 16.33
N VAL A 202 19.45 -24.13 16.01
CA VAL A 202 19.42 -23.37 14.76
C VAL A 202 19.19 -21.89 15.01
N THR A 203 19.84 -21.06 14.20
CA THR A 203 19.72 -19.60 14.28
C THR A 203 18.73 -19.08 13.24
N VAL A 204 17.86 -18.18 13.67
CA VAL A 204 17.01 -17.36 12.79
C VAL A 204 17.58 -15.94 12.78
N THR A 205 17.70 -15.34 11.58
CA THR A 205 18.22 -13.97 11.39
C THR A 205 17.18 -13.05 10.77
N PRO A 206 17.29 -11.71 10.91
CA PRO A 206 16.41 -10.76 10.24
C PRO A 206 16.37 -10.93 8.71
N ARG A 207 17.50 -11.28 8.06
CA ARG A 207 17.55 -11.60 6.63
C ARG A 207 16.62 -12.76 6.25
N MET A 208 16.59 -13.81 7.08
CA MET A 208 15.71 -14.96 6.89
C MET A 208 14.24 -14.60 7.11
N LEU A 209 13.93 -13.68 8.03
CA LEU A 209 12.57 -13.17 8.21
C LEU A 209 12.09 -12.38 6.98
N LEU A 210 12.92 -11.46 6.48
CA LEU A 210 12.61 -10.63 5.31
C LEU A 210 12.32 -11.44 4.05
N SER A 211 13.02 -12.57 3.88
CA SER A 211 12.97 -13.45 2.71
C SER A 211 12.08 -14.70 2.91
N HIS A 212 11.39 -14.84 4.05
CA HIS A 212 10.58 -16.01 4.40
C HIS A 212 11.33 -17.35 4.39
N LEU A 213 12.58 -17.33 4.84
CA LEU A 213 13.45 -18.51 4.98
C LEU A 213 13.64 -18.94 6.45
N SER A 214 12.92 -18.36 7.40
CA SER A 214 13.09 -18.65 8.83
C SER A 214 12.54 -20.01 9.26
N GLY A 215 11.67 -20.63 8.47
CA GLY A 215 10.96 -21.85 8.85
C GLY A 215 9.80 -21.62 9.83
N ILE A 216 9.54 -20.37 10.23
CA ILE A 216 8.39 -20.01 11.08
C ILE A 216 7.10 -20.25 10.29
N ARG A 217 6.12 -20.90 10.92
CA ARG A 217 4.84 -21.21 10.28
C ARG A 217 4.08 -19.94 9.85
N HIS A 218 3.11 -20.15 8.97
CA HIS A 218 2.08 -19.16 8.71
C HIS A 218 0.89 -19.40 9.66
N TYR A 219 -0.35 -19.31 9.18
CA TYR A 219 -1.53 -19.57 10.01
C TYR A 219 -1.82 -21.07 10.23
N GLU A 220 -1.40 -21.94 9.29
CA GLU A 220 -1.53 -23.39 9.46
C GLU A 220 -0.52 -23.90 10.49
N LYS A 221 -1.01 -24.55 11.54
CA LYS A 221 -0.20 -25.05 12.67
C LYS A 221 0.32 -26.47 12.42
N ASP A 222 -0.36 -27.26 11.61
CA ASP A 222 0.08 -28.63 11.31
C ASP A 222 1.29 -28.63 10.37
N ALA A 223 2.47 -28.89 10.94
CA ALA A 223 3.72 -28.96 10.20
C ALA A 223 3.73 -30.03 9.10
N LYS A 224 3.08 -31.17 9.30
CA LYS A 224 3.04 -32.25 8.29
C LYS A 224 2.25 -31.79 7.09
N LYS A 225 1.06 -31.22 7.32
CA LYS A 225 0.22 -30.65 6.27
C LYS A 225 0.92 -29.54 5.49
N VAL A 226 1.64 -28.64 6.18
CA VAL A 226 2.42 -27.58 5.49
C VAL A 226 3.53 -28.18 4.62
N ARG A 227 4.25 -29.19 5.11
CA ARG A 227 5.30 -29.88 4.35
C ARG A 227 4.73 -30.57 3.11
N GLU A 228 3.64 -31.32 3.24
CA GLU A 228 2.95 -32.00 2.14
C GLU A 228 2.45 -31.03 1.07
N ASP A 229 1.79 -29.93 1.48
CA ASP A 229 1.31 -28.91 0.56
C ASP A 229 2.47 -28.23 -0.18
N LYS A 230 3.61 -28.03 0.49
CA LYS A 230 4.81 -27.47 -0.12
C LYS A 230 5.44 -28.43 -1.13
N GLU A 231 5.54 -29.72 -0.81
CA GLU A 231 6.00 -30.73 -1.76
C GLU A 231 5.11 -30.82 -2.99
N LYS A 232 3.79 -30.81 -2.79
CA LYS A 232 2.82 -30.80 -3.88
C LYS A 232 2.98 -29.56 -4.77
N ALA A 233 3.21 -28.39 -4.17
CA ALA A 233 3.47 -27.16 -4.92
C ALA A 233 4.78 -27.26 -5.73
N LYS A 234 5.86 -27.81 -5.17
CA LYS A 234 7.13 -28.04 -5.89
C LYS A 234 6.94 -28.98 -7.09
N ARG A 235 6.16 -30.07 -6.94
CA ARG A 235 5.85 -30.99 -8.05
C ARG A 235 5.11 -30.30 -9.20
N LEU A 236 4.23 -29.33 -8.90
CA LEU A 236 3.48 -28.57 -9.92
C LEU A 236 4.32 -27.52 -10.66
N LEU A 237 5.47 -27.13 -10.11
CA LEU A 237 6.39 -26.16 -10.72
C LEU A 237 7.41 -26.84 -11.65
N LYS A 238 7.73 -28.12 -11.43
CA LYS A 238 8.61 -28.89 -12.32
C LYS A 238 7.93 -29.17 -13.68
N PRO A 239 8.62 -28.99 -14.82
CA PRO A 239 8.15 -29.49 -16.12
C PRO A 239 7.96 -31.01 -16.07
N PRO A 240 7.02 -31.60 -16.83
CA PRO A 240 6.96 -33.06 -16.93
C PRO A 240 8.26 -33.57 -17.57
N GLU A 241 8.98 -34.43 -16.84
CA GLU A 241 10.10 -35.19 -17.39
C GLU A 241 9.55 -36.07 -18.52
N LYS A 242 10.14 -35.99 -19.72
CA LYS A 242 9.90 -36.98 -20.77
C LYS A 242 10.38 -38.31 -20.22
N LYS A 243 9.46 -39.21 -19.88
CA LYS A 243 9.79 -40.62 -19.73
C LYS A 243 10.25 -41.11 -21.10
N GLU A 244 11.50 -41.53 -21.21
CA GLU A 244 11.95 -42.38 -22.31
C GLU A 244 11.19 -43.71 -22.19
N GLU A 245 10.09 -43.83 -22.93
CA GLU A 245 9.44 -45.12 -23.14
C GLU A 245 10.27 -45.89 -24.16
N LYS A 246 10.95 -46.93 -23.67
CA LYS A 246 11.42 -48.03 -24.49
C LYS A 246 10.22 -48.64 -25.20
N SER A 247 10.37 -48.74 -26.51
CA SER A 247 9.47 -49.36 -27.48
C SER A 247 8.97 -50.75 -27.10
N SER A 248 7.66 -50.96 -27.22
CA SER A 248 7.08 -52.19 -27.79
C SER A 248 5.65 -51.93 -28.28
N ASN A 249 5.42 -52.22 -29.56
CA ASN A 249 4.17 -52.15 -30.32
C ASN A 249 2.98 -52.85 -29.61
N GLU A 250 1.76 -52.32 -29.79
CA GLU A 250 0.77 -52.86 -30.74
C GLU A 250 -0.55 -52.07 -30.77
N ASN A 251 -1.21 -52.13 -31.93
CA ASN A 251 -2.33 -51.33 -32.43
C ASN A 251 -3.66 -51.51 -31.69
N LYS A 252 -4.46 -50.42 -31.62
CA LYS A 252 -5.91 -50.41 -31.96
C LYS A 252 -6.48 -48.98 -32.11
N GLU A 253 -6.97 -48.67 -33.30
CA GLU A 253 -7.92 -47.58 -33.65
C GLU A 253 -9.21 -47.68 -32.80
N LYS A 254 -10.05 -46.69 -32.43
CA LYS A 254 -10.56 -45.38 -32.92
C LYS A 254 -11.55 -44.88 -31.81
N PRO A 255 -12.33 -43.76 -31.91
CA PRO A 255 -12.16 -42.48 -32.62
C PRO A 255 -12.24 -41.25 -31.66
N LYS A 256 -11.99 -40.07 -32.26
CA LYS A 256 -12.07 -38.73 -31.67
C LYS A 256 -13.46 -38.40 -31.08
N ALA A 257 -13.46 -37.82 -29.88
CA ALA A 257 -14.48 -36.88 -29.43
C ALA A 257 -13.77 -35.56 -29.09
N GLU A 258 -14.22 -34.49 -29.73
CA GLU A 258 -13.83 -33.12 -29.42
C GLU A 258 -14.31 -32.78 -28.00
N ASP A 259 -13.42 -32.30 -27.14
CA ASP A 259 -13.86 -31.47 -26.03
C ASP A 259 -12.84 -30.37 -25.72
N SER A 260 -13.29 -29.15 -25.96
CA SER A 260 -12.64 -27.89 -25.64
C SER A 260 -12.53 -27.73 -24.12
N SER A 261 -11.30 -27.78 -23.58
CA SER A 261 -11.06 -27.45 -22.17
C SER A 261 -9.85 -26.53 -21.98
N ALA A 262 -9.98 -25.30 -22.47
CA ALA A 262 -9.14 -24.18 -22.03
C ALA A 262 -9.63 -23.66 -20.65
N LYS A 263 -9.51 -24.50 -19.61
CA LYS A 263 -9.68 -24.11 -18.19
C LYS A 263 -8.46 -24.57 -17.40
N SER A 264 -7.35 -23.83 -17.47
CA SER A 264 -6.22 -24.13 -16.58
C SER A 264 -5.28 -22.94 -16.36
N LYS A 265 -5.43 -22.30 -15.19
CA LYS A 265 -4.36 -21.89 -14.25
C LYS A 265 -4.91 -21.00 -13.12
N GLU A 266 -5.90 -20.15 -13.38
CA GLU A 266 -6.49 -19.25 -12.35
C GLU A 266 -7.31 -19.98 -11.29
N ALA A 267 -8.05 -21.03 -11.68
CA ALA A 267 -8.89 -21.80 -10.74
C ALA A 267 -8.09 -22.45 -9.60
N LYS A 268 -6.84 -22.87 -9.84
CA LYS A 268 -5.97 -23.47 -8.81
C LYS A 268 -5.42 -22.41 -7.83
N GLY A 269 -5.14 -21.19 -8.29
CA GLY A 269 -4.77 -20.06 -7.43
C GLY A 269 -5.93 -19.61 -6.54
N GLY A 270 -7.15 -19.57 -7.10
CA GLY A 270 -8.37 -19.24 -6.35
C GLY A 270 -8.70 -20.25 -5.25
N GLN A 271 -8.49 -21.55 -5.49
CA GLN A 271 -8.76 -22.60 -4.51
C GLN A 271 -7.79 -22.57 -3.30
N ARG A 272 -6.52 -22.19 -3.51
CA ARG A 272 -5.54 -22.05 -2.42
C ARG A 272 -5.79 -20.80 -1.58
N ARG A 273 -6.18 -19.68 -2.20
CA ARG A 273 -6.57 -18.45 -1.49
C ARG A 273 -7.83 -18.65 -0.64
N LYS A 274 -8.82 -19.41 -1.13
CA LYS A 274 -10.00 -19.78 -0.33
C LYS A 274 -9.63 -20.47 0.99
N LYS A 275 -8.63 -21.35 0.98
CA LYS A 275 -8.13 -22.05 2.18
C LYS A 275 -7.39 -21.14 3.17
N GLU A 276 -6.82 -20.02 2.73
CA GLU A 276 -6.13 -19.08 3.62
C GLU A 276 -7.10 -18.45 4.62
N PHE A 277 -8.29 -18.06 4.14
CA PHE A 277 -9.36 -17.43 4.93
C PHE A 277 -10.22 -18.44 5.72
N GLU A 278 -9.79 -19.69 5.85
CA GLU A 278 -10.45 -20.70 6.69
C GLU A 278 -9.78 -20.82 8.08
N GLN A 279 -8.62 -20.19 8.26
CA GLN A 279 -7.83 -20.28 9.50
C GLN A 279 -8.31 -19.27 10.55
N GLU A 280 -8.49 -19.74 11.79
CA GLU A 280 -9.05 -18.92 12.88
C GLU A 280 -8.18 -17.70 13.23
N GLU A 281 -6.85 -17.83 13.15
CA GLU A 281 -5.90 -16.72 13.40
C GLU A 281 -6.09 -15.52 12.46
N TYR A 282 -6.75 -15.73 11.33
CA TYR A 282 -7.06 -14.67 10.38
C TYR A 282 -8.20 -13.76 10.86
N TYR A 283 -9.03 -14.26 11.80
CA TYR A 283 -10.21 -13.59 12.36
C TYR A 283 -10.08 -13.29 13.86
N LEU A 284 -8.85 -13.17 14.37
CA LEU A 284 -8.60 -12.72 15.73
C LEU A 284 -9.29 -11.37 15.99
N LYS A 285 -9.83 -11.23 17.19
CA LYS A 285 -10.50 -10.01 17.66
C LYS A 285 -9.81 -9.40 18.86
N ASP A 286 -8.92 -10.16 19.48
CA ASP A 286 -8.15 -9.74 20.64
C ASP A 286 -7.13 -8.69 20.22
N ASN A 287 -7.06 -7.62 21.00
CA ASN A 287 -6.09 -6.57 20.81
C ASN A 287 -4.78 -6.94 21.49
N PHE A 288 -3.66 -6.69 20.80
CA PHE A 288 -2.32 -6.87 21.32
C PHE A 288 -1.74 -5.51 21.64
N GLU A 289 -1.35 -5.31 22.91
CA GLU A 289 -0.86 -4.04 23.44
C GLU A 289 0.41 -3.56 22.71
N ASN A 290 1.26 -4.51 22.31
CA ASN A 290 2.50 -4.25 21.60
C ASN A 290 2.93 -5.45 20.74
N VAL A 291 3.94 -5.23 19.90
CA VAL A 291 4.45 -6.26 18.97
C VAL A 291 5.17 -7.41 19.68
N ILE A 292 5.60 -7.24 20.93
CA ILE A 292 6.24 -8.30 21.72
C ILE A 292 5.18 -9.29 22.22
N GLN A 293 4.04 -8.81 22.73
CA GLN A 293 2.91 -9.65 23.13
C GLN A 293 2.37 -10.48 21.96
N ALA A 294 2.37 -9.91 20.75
CA ALA A 294 1.95 -10.62 19.54
C ALA A 294 2.81 -11.88 19.25
N LEU A 295 4.02 -11.97 19.78
CA LEU A 295 4.88 -13.14 19.63
C LEU A 295 4.30 -14.35 20.37
N ASP A 296 3.52 -14.17 21.43
CA ASP A 296 2.92 -15.27 22.22
C ASP A 296 2.02 -16.18 21.37
N LEU A 297 1.55 -15.71 20.22
CA LEU A 297 0.78 -16.52 19.26
C LEU A 297 1.57 -17.68 18.66
N PHE A 298 2.89 -17.55 18.53
CA PHE A 298 3.70 -18.50 17.76
C PHE A 298 5.14 -18.71 18.26
N LYS A 299 5.61 -17.93 19.24
CA LYS A 299 7.01 -17.96 19.67
C LYS A 299 7.45 -19.32 20.18
N ASP A 300 6.54 -20.13 20.70
CA ASP A 300 6.83 -21.46 21.23
C ASP A 300 6.60 -22.59 20.21
N ASP A 301 6.08 -22.26 19.04
CA ASP A 301 5.81 -23.27 18.00
C ASP A 301 7.12 -23.81 17.38
N PRO A 302 7.17 -25.10 17.01
CA PRO A 302 8.32 -25.66 16.32
C PRO A 302 8.49 -25.05 14.92
N LEU A 303 9.72 -25.01 14.43
CA LEU A 303 9.98 -24.61 13.05
C LEU A 303 9.51 -25.68 12.07
N ILE A 304 8.87 -25.26 10.98
CA ILE A 304 8.38 -26.16 9.94
C ILE A 304 9.53 -26.70 9.09
N PHE A 305 10.53 -25.85 8.82
CA PHE A 305 11.72 -26.17 8.02
C PHE A 305 12.98 -25.63 8.72
N LYS A 306 14.15 -26.22 8.42
CA LYS A 306 15.44 -25.68 8.86
C LYS A 306 15.61 -24.25 8.31
N PRO A 307 16.01 -23.25 9.13
CA PRO A 307 16.25 -21.90 8.65
C PRO A 307 17.22 -21.87 7.46
N GLY A 308 16.92 -21.04 6.45
CA GLY A 308 17.68 -20.93 5.19
C GLY A 308 17.42 -22.03 4.16
N SER A 309 16.64 -23.07 4.48
CA SER A 309 16.50 -24.24 3.60
C SER A 309 15.34 -24.16 2.61
N THR A 310 14.18 -23.65 3.04
CA THR A 310 12.94 -23.70 2.25
C THR A 310 12.12 -22.42 2.44
N PHE A 311 11.73 -21.81 1.31
CA PHE A 311 10.81 -20.68 1.30
C PHE A 311 9.42 -21.05 1.80
N LEU A 312 8.99 -20.42 2.89
CA LEU A 312 7.67 -20.55 3.48
C LEU A 312 7.15 -19.17 3.86
N TYR A 313 6.29 -18.60 3.01
CA TYR A 313 5.68 -17.29 3.27
C TYR A 313 4.98 -17.27 4.63
N SER A 314 5.38 -16.34 5.50
CA SER A 314 4.90 -16.25 6.88
C SER A 314 4.65 -14.80 7.29
N THR A 315 3.41 -14.51 7.70
CA THR A 315 3.08 -13.26 8.39
C THR A 315 3.73 -13.20 9.77
N HIS A 316 3.81 -14.31 10.51
CA HIS A 316 4.43 -14.37 11.84
C HIS A 316 5.94 -14.08 11.78
N ALA A 317 6.64 -14.44 10.70
CA ALA A 317 8.01 -14.01 10.48
C ALA A 317 8.13 -12.46 10.44
N TYR A 318 7.16 -11.77 9.85
CA TYR A 318 7.10 -10.30 9.87
C TYR A 318 6.62 -9.73 11.21
N THR A 319 5.78 -10.46 11.95
CA THR A 319 5.47 -10.10 13.35
C THR A 319 6.74 -10.11 14.20
N LEU A 320 7.59 -11.15 14.12
CA LEU A 320 8.90 -11.13 14.78
C LEU A 320 9.80 -10.01 14.27
N LEU A 321 9.78 -9.73 12.97
CA LEU A 321 10.56 -8.63 12.40
C LEU A 321 10.13 -7.25 12.96
N SER A 322 8.84 -7.07 13.27
CA SER A 322 8.37 -5.83 13.93
C SER A 322 8.94 -5.64 15.33
N ALA A 323 9.09 -6.72 16.10
CA ALA A 323 9.78 -6.70 17.39
C ALA A 323 11.28 -6.39 17.25
N VAL A 324 11.94 -6.95 16.23
CA VAL A 324 13.34 -6.61 15.90
C VAL A 324 13.48 -5.12 15.58
N VAL A 325 12.59 -4.58 14.74
CA VAL A 325 12.57 -3.14 14.38
C VAL A 325 12.35 -2.26 15.60
N GLU A 326 11.36 -2.58 16.44
CA GLU A 326 11.06 -1.82 17.66
C GLU A 326 12.27 -1.73 18.59
N ARG A 327 12.91 -2.89 18.85
CA ARG A 327 14.07 -2.99 19.74
C ARG A 327 15.30 -2.31 19.15
N ALA A 328 15.56 -2.46 17.85
CA ALA A 328 16.70 -1.84 17.18
C ALA A 328 16.54 -0.31 17.02
N ALA A 329 15.30 0.17 16.81
CA ALA A 329 15.01 1.59 16.70
C ALA A 329 15.01 2.32 18.05
N GLY A 330 14.75 1.59 19.16
CA GLY A 330 14.61 2.15 20.50
C GLY A 330 13.32 2.94 20.70
N GLN A 331 12.28 2.67 19.89
CA GLN A 331 10.97 3.31 19.94
C GLN A 331 9.91 2.33 19.44
N ARG A 332 8.63 2.53 19.80
CA ARG A 332 7.53 1.64 19.38
C ARG A 332 7.50 1.46 17.86
N PHE A 333 7.17 0.24 17.42
CA PHE A 333 7.12 -0.11 16.00
C PHE A 333 6.22 0.85 15.20
N LEU A 334 4.99 1.10 15.67
CA LEU A 334 4.05 1.99 14.99
C LEU A 334 4.58 3.43 14.91
N ASP A 335 5.24 3.94 15.96
CA ASP A 335 5.82 5.28 15.93
C ASP A 335 6.95 5.39 14.89
N HIS A 336 7.77 4.34 14.76
CA HIS A 336 8.80 4.26 13.73
C HIS A 336 8.21 4.25 12.31
N MET A 337 7.19 3.42 12.08
CA MET A 337 6.52 3.35 10.77
C MET A 337 5.82 4.65 10.41
N MET A 338 5.08 5.26 11.35
CA MET A 338 4.40 6.54 11.12
C MET A 338 5.39 7.68 10.86
N LYS A 339 6.57 7.68 11.49
CA LYS A 339 7.63 8.63 11.17
C LYS A 339 8.09 8.48 9.73
N MET A 340 8.37 7.24 9.30
CA MET A 340 8.77 6.95 7.91
C MET A 340 7.70 7.36 6.89
N PHE A 341 6.42 7.09 7.18
CA PHE A 341 5.32 7.50 6.29
C PHE A 341 5.25 9.01 6.13
N ARG A 342 5.41 9.79 7.20
CA ARG A 342 5.46 11.26 7.13
C ARG A 342 6.66 11.77 6.31
N GLU A 343 7.84 11.15 6.47
CA GLU A 343 9.04 11.49 5.70
C GLU A 343 8.84 11.26 4.19
N LEU A 344 8.08 10.22 3.82
CA LEU A 344 7.72 9.89 2.43
C LEU A 344 6.49 10.66 1.90
N GLY A 345 5.83 11.47 2.72
CA GLY A 345 4.60 12.18 2.36
C GLY A 345 3.34 11.28 2.29
N MET A 346 3.41 10.07 2.85
CA MET A 346 2.30 9.11 2.93
C MET A 346 1.37 9.43 4.10
N LEU A 347 0.61 10.52 3.98
CA LEU A 347 -0.16 11.09 5.10
C LEU A 347 -1.48 10.34 5.41
N ASN A 348 -1.92 9.44 4.53
CA ASN A 348 -3.13 8.65 4.64
C ASN A 348 -2.83 7.15 4.90
N THR A 349 -1.55 6.77 5.00
CA THR A 349 -1.14 5.44 5.45
C THR A 349 -1.11 5.39 6.98
N VAL A 350 -1.97 4.54 7.55
CA VAL A 350 -2.22 4.45 9.00
C VAL A 350 -2.42 3.01 9.44
N PRO A 351 -2.18 2.65 10.71
CA PRO A 351 -2.54 1.31 11.21
C PRO A 351 -4.05 1.08 11.13
N ASP A 352 -4.46 -0.16 10.86
CA ASP A 352 -5.87 -0.58 10.80
C ASP A 352 -6.47 -0.76 12.21
N GLU A 353 -6.48 0.33 12.98
CA GLU A 353 -7.07 0.37 14.32
C GLU A 353 -8.59 0.57 14.24
N ASN A 354 -9.30 0.05 15.23
CA ASN A 354 -10.76 0.18 15.31
C ASN A 354 -11.19 1.51 15.95
N ASP A 355 -10.50 1.93 17.00
CA ASP A 355 -10.92 3.04 17.85
C ASP A 355 -10.75 4.42 17.19
N PRO A 356 -9.64 4.72 16.48
CA PRO A 356 -9.48 6.00 15.80
C PRO A 356 -10.45 6.16 14.62
N ILE A 357 -10.95 7.38 14.43
CA ILE A 357 -11.71 7.75 13.24
C ILE A 357 -10.74 7.90 12.07
N ILE A 358 -10.95 7.10 11.03
CA ILE A 358 -10.15 7.13 9.79
C ILE A 358 -11.06 7.66 8.68
N TYR A 359 -10.78 8.87 8.21
CA TYR A 359 -11.52 9.49 7.12
C TYR A 359 -11.43 8.67 5.84
N ASN A 360 -12.52 8.63 5.07
CA ASN A 360 -12.64 7.87 3.83
C ASN A 360 -12.33 6.37 3.94
N ARG A 361 -12.40 5.79 5.15
CA ARG A 361 -12.24 4.35 5.36
C ARG A 361 -13.37 3.58 4.68
N SER A 362 -13.00 2.66 3.80
CA SER A 362 -13.92 1.77 3.10
C SER A 362 -14.50 0.69 4.02
N ARG A 363 -15.70 0.20 3.69
CA ARG A 363 -16.25 -1.06 4.21
C ARG A 363 -15.65 -2.24 3.44
N PHE A 364 -15.58 -3.40 4.09
CA PHE A 364 -14.87 -4.57 3.57
C PHE A 364 -15.83 -5.75 3.35
N TYR A 365 -15.67 -6.45 2.23
CA TYR A 365 -16.65 -7.42 1.75
C TYR A 365 -16.06 -8.78 1.40
N HIS A 366 -16.90 -9.80 1.49
CA HIS A 366 -16.61 -11.13 0.99
C HIS A 366 -17.85 -11.83 0.43
N PHE A 367 -17.62 -12.92 -0.32
CA PHE A 367 -18.69 -13.83 -0.68
C PHE A 367 -18.95 -14.84 0.44
N ASN A 368 -20.21 -14.96 0.85
CA ASN A 368 -20.63 -16.06 1.71
C ASN A 368 -20.74 -17.38 0.92
N LYS A 369 -21.06 -18.48 1.63
CA LYS A 369 -21.23 -19.82 1.02
C LYS A 369 -22.29 -19.87 -0.10
N LYS A 370 -23.23 -18.93 -0.14
CA LYS A 370 -24.28 -18.81 -1.16
C LYS A 370 -23.88 -17.90 -2.34
N GLY A 371 -22.64 -17.44 -2.40
CA GLY A 371 -22.15 -16.55 -3.46
C GLY A 371 -22.69 -15.12 -3.37
N ARG A 372 -23.22 -14.68 -2.22
CA ARG A 372 -23.69 -13.30 -2.02
C ARG A 372 -22.60 -12.45 -1.37
N VAL A 373 -22.46 -11.22 -1.85
CA VAL A 373 -21.61 -10.20 -1.21
C VAL A 373 -22.21 -9.88 0.16
N VAL A 374 -21.37 -9.94 1.19
CA VAL A 374 -21.73 -9.64 2.59
C VAL A 374 -20.59 -8.88 3.27
N ASN A 375 -20.92 -8.12 4.31
CA ASN A 375 -19.92 -7.50 5.18
C ASN A 375 -18.97 -8.53 5.77
N CYS A 376 -17.70 -8.17 5.84
CA CYS A 376 -16.72 -8.94 6.59
C CYS A 376 -16.91 -8.77 8.11
N PRO A 377 -16.61 -9.83 8.90
CA PRO A 377 -16.57 -9.69 10.34
C PRO A 377 -15.44 -8.74 10.76
N TYR A 378 -15.60 -8.17 11.96
CA TYR A 378 -14.52 -7.44 12.62
C TYR A 378 -13.32 -8.36 12.85
N VAL A 379 -12.13 -7.80 12.59
CA VAL A 379 -10.83 -8.43 12.89
C VAL A 379 -9.90 -7.38 13.46
N ASP A 380 -9.09 -7.79 14.42
CA ASP A 380 -8.01 -7.00 14.98
C ASP A 380 -6.68 -7.41 14.30
N ASN A 381 -5.97 -6.43 13.75
CA ASN A 381 -4.74 -6.66 13.00
C ASN A 381 -3.47 -6.35 13.81
N SER A 382 -3.60 -6.08 15.12
CA SER A 382 -2.50 -5.63 15.96
C SER A 382 -1.36 -6.62 16.13
N TYR A 383 -1.65 -7.91 16.01
CA TYR A 383 -0.62 -8.95 16.01
C TYR A 383 0.26 -8.98 14.76
N LYS A 384 -0.11 -8.26 13.69
CA LYS A 384 0.55 -8.37 12.37
C LYS A 384 0.78 -7.02 11.69
N TRP A 385 1.03 -5.95 12.43
CA TRP A 385 1.30 -4.63 11.87
C TRP A 385 2.27 -4.67 10.68
N ALA A 386 3.46 -5.24 10.88
CA ALA A 386 4.47 -5.38 9.81
C ALA A 386 4.06 -6.30 8.65
N GLY A 387 3.23 -7.31 8.92
CA GLY A 387 2.88 -8.33 7.96
C GLY A 387 1.65 -8.00 7.12
N GLY A 388 0.74 -7.16 7.60
CA GLY A 388 -0.50 -6.85 6.90
C GLY A 388 -1.48 -5.92 7.60
N GLY A 389 -1.02 -5.11 8.56
CA GLY A 389 -1.91 -4.37 9.45
C GLY A 389 -2.12 -2.88 9.11
N PHE A 390 -1.68 -2.42 7.93
CA PHE A 390 -1.87 -1.01 7.53
C PHE A 390 -3.02 -0.83 6.53
N LEU A 391 -3.60 0.36 6.59
CA LEU A 391 -4.47 0.97 5.58
C LEU A 391 -3.68 1.99 4.77
N SER A 392 -4.10 2.27 3.54
CA SER A 392 -3.53 3.34 2.71
C SER A 392 -4.48 3.79 1.61
N THR A 393 -4.09 4.85 0.90
CA THR A 393 -4.61 5.23 -0.41
C THR A 393 -3.67 4.78 -1.54
N VAL A 394 -4.16 4.79 -2.77
CA VAL A 394 -3.31 4.56 -3.96
C VAL A 394 -2.24 5.65 -4.12
N GLY A 395 -2.55 6.91 -3.80
CA GLY A 395 -1.62 8.02 -3.91
C GLY A 395 -0.37 7.84 -3.04
N ASP A 396 -0.57 7.43 -1.78
CA ASP A 396 0.53 7.18 -0.85
C ASP A 396 1.39 5.99 -1.29
N LEU A 397 0.78 4.93 -1.82
CA LEU A 397 1.53 3.78 -2.34
C LEU A 397 2.33 4.12 -3.60
N LEU A 398 1.85 5.03 -4.45
CA LEU A 398 2.61 5.55 -5.59
C LEU A 398 3.85 6.32 -5.11
N LEU A 399 3.72 7.16 -4.07
CA LEU A 399 4.87 7.86 -3.47
C LEU A 399 5.93 6.88 -2.99
N PHE A 400 5.52 5.84 -2.26
CA PHE A 400 6.42 4.79 -1.79
C PHE A 400 7.13 4.06 -2.94
N GLY A 401 6.37 3.61 -3.95
CA GLY A 401 6.94 2.90 -5.10
C GLY A 401 7.92 3.78 -5.89
N ASN A 402 7.59 5.06 -6.10
CA ASN A 402 8.47 6.02 -6.77
C ASN A 402 9.75 6.30 -5.97
N ALA A 403 9.65 6.42 -4.64
CA ALA A 403 10.82 6.68 -3.77
C ALA A 403 11.82 5.52 -3.81
N LEU A 404 11.34 4.28 -3.83
CA LEU A 404 12.20 3.10 -3.97
C LEU A 404 12.76 2.95 -5.39
N LEU A 405 11.95 3.20 -6.42
CA LEU A 405 12.42 3.22 -7.81
C LEU A 405 13.55 4.23 -8.00
N TYR A 406 13.38 5.44 -7.47
CA TYR A 406 14.40 6.47 -7.47
C TYR A 406 15.69 5.96 -6.82
N SER A 407 15.59 5.45 -5.59
CA SER A 407 16.73 4.94 -4.82
C SER A 407 17.47 3.81 -5.54
N TYR A 408 16.73 2.91 -6.21
CA TYR A 408 17.29 1.82 -7.02
C TYR A 408 18.07 2.34 -8.22
N GLN A 409 17.51 3.30 -8.96
CA GLN A 409 18.10 3.85 -10.18
C GLN A 409 19.30 4.75 -9.93
N MET A 410 19.38 5.38 -8.75
CA MET A 410 20.58 6.11 -8.33
C MET A 410 21.85 5.24 -8.39
N ALA A 411 21.74 3.91 -8.31
CA ALA A 411 22.87 2.99 -8.39
C ALA A 411 23.38 2.76 -9.82
N GLU A 412 22.72 3.30 -10.84
CA GLU A 412 23.04 3.13 -12.26
C GLU A 412 23.59 4.42 -12.88
N LEU A 413 23.45 5.55 -12.17
CA LEU A 413 23.93 6.84 -12.62
C LEU A 413 25.42 7.03 -12.35
N LYS A 414 26.15 7.52 -13.36
CA LYS A 414 27.56 7.88 -13.24
C LYS A 414 27.77 9.24 -12.57
N ASN A 415 26.85 10.17 -12.79
CA ASN A 415 26.85 11.49 -12.15
C ASN A 415 25.51 11.70 -11.44
N THR A 416 25.57 12.11 -10.18
CA THR A 416 24.43 12.40 -9.31
C THR A 416 24.36 13.87 -8.89
N ASP A 417 25.17 14.73 -9.50
CA ASP A 417 25.19 16.17 -9.23
C ASP A 417 23.81 16.79 -9.50
N GLY A 418 23.32 17.57 -8.54
CA GLY A 418 22.01 18.23 -8.63
C GLY A 418 20.81 17.32 -8.35
N LEU A 419 21.01 16.02 -8.07
CA LEU A 419 19.96 15.10 -7.65
C LEU A 419 19.82 15.04 -6.13
N LEU A 420 18.60 14.76 -5.67
CA LEU A 420 18.34 14.54 -4.25
C LEU A 420 18.90 13.19 -3.80
N PRO A 421 19.26 13.01 -2.52
CA PRO A 421 19.57 11.68 -2.02
C PRO A 421 18.33 10.79 -2.11
N GLY A 422 18.53 9.53 -2.49
CA GLY A 422 17.47 8.53 -2.44
C GLY A 422 17.00 8.27 -1.00
N PHE A 423 15.77 7.77 -0.86
CA PHE A 423 15.24 7.34 0.43
C PHE A 423 16.10 6.22 1.05
N LEU A 424 16.60 5.30 0.22
CA LEU A 424 17.64 4.34 0.56
C LEU A 424 18.91 4.65 -0.21
N ARG A 425 20.07 4.28 0.36
CA ARG A 425 21.34 4.28 -0.36
C ARG A 425 21.24 3.30 -1.54
N PRO A 426 21.95 3.58 -2.65
CA PRO A 426 21.75 2.82 -3.89
C PRO A 426 22.07 1.31 -3.77
N HIS A 427 23.11 0.95 -3.02
CA HIS A 427 23.47 -0.45 -2.76
C HIS A 427 22.40 -1.18 -1.93
N THR A 428 21.84 -0.51 -0.93
CA THR A 428 20.75 -1.03 -0.10
C THR A 428 19.49 -1.26 -0.93
N ALA A 429 19.11 -0.30 -1.76
CA ALA A 429 17.96 -0.40 -2.66
C ALA A 429 18.11 -1.60 -3.62
N LYS A 430 19.30 -1.80 -4.20
CA LYS A 430 19.60 -3.00 -4.99
C LYS A 430 19.53 -4.28 -4.16
N ALA A 431 20.04 -4.28 -2.93
CA ALA A 431 20.05 -5.45 -2.06
C ALA A 431 18.65 -5.89 -1.62
N ILE A 432 17.72 -4.95 -1.39
CA ILE A 432 16.33 -5.33 -1.01
C ILE A 432 15.52 -5.89 -2.19
N TRP A 433 15.88 -5.51 -3.43
CA TRP A 433 15.28 -6.02 -4.66
C TRP A 433 16.09 -7.15 -5.31
N ALA A 434 17.19 -7.57 -4.69
CA ALA A 434 17.94 -8.73 -5.16
C ALA A 434 17.17 -10.00 -4.81
N PRO A 435 16.86 -10.86 -5.80
CA PRO A 435 16.30 -12.18 -5.53
C PRO A 435 17.15 -12.97 -4.55
N VAL A 436 16.50 -13.68 -3.63
CA VAL A 436 17.18 -14.59 -2.70
C VAL A 436 17.06 -16.02 -3.23
N ASP A 437 18.12 -16.81 -3.17
CA ASP A 437 18.10 -18.20 -3.62
C ASP A 437 17.02 -19.04 -2.89
N LYS A 438 16.46 -20.02 -3.60
CA LYS A 438 15.46 -20.99 -3.08
C LYS A 438 14.13 -20.36 -2.65
N THR A 439 13.80 -19.20 -3.23
CA THR A 439 12.57 -18.45 -2.94
C THR A 439 11.56 -18.42 -4.08
N GLU A 440 11.51 -19.48 -4.88
CA GLU A 440 10.55 -19.57 -5.99
C GLU A 440 9.11 -19.41 -5.49
N ALA A 441 8.44 -18.38 -5.99
CA ALA A 441 7.10 -18.04 -5.57
C ALA A 441 6.09 -18.97 -6.24
N SER A 442 5.23 -19.62 -5.44
CA SER A 442 4.26 -20.57 -6.01
C SER A 442 3.15 -19.92 -6.85
N TRP A 443 2.94 -18.61 -6.71
CA TRP A 443 1.90 -17.84 -7.42
C TRP A 443 2.43 -17.07 -8.63
N ASP A 444 3.74 -17.03 -8.84
CA ASP A 444 4.37 -16.48 -10.04
C ASP A 444 5.54 -17.39 -10.43
N LYS A 445 5.39 -18.10 -11.56
CA LYS A 445 6.38 -19.08 -12.01
C LYS A 445 7.73 -18.45 -12.35
N ASP A 446 7.72 -17.17 -12.66
CA ASP A 446 8.85 -16.40 -13.12
C ASP A 446 9.49 -15.57 -11.98
N GLY A 447 8.80 -15.48 -10.84
CA GLY A 447 9.18 -14.64 -9.71
C GLY A 447 9.94 -15.38 -8.60
N LEU A 448 10.99 -14.73 -8.13
CA LEU A 448 11.70 -15.07 -6.90
C LEU A 448 11.31 -14.07 -5.81
N TYR A 449 11.48 -14.44 -4.55
CA TYR A 449 11.27 -13.52 -3.44
C TYR A 449 12.60 -12.86 -3.04
N ALA A 450 12.58 -11.54 -2.93
CA ALA A 450 13.66 -10.73 -2.39
C ALA A 450 13.36 -10.38 -0.92
N GLN A 451 13.86 -9.26 -0.42
CA GLN A 451 13.59 -8.82 0.95
C GLN A 451 12.28 -8.03 0.99
N GLY A 452 11.16 -8.75 1.16
CA GLY A 452 9.82 -8.17 1.21
C GLY A 452 9.21 -7.84 -0.15
N TRP A 453 9.79 -8.30 -1.25
CA TRP A 453 9.30 -8.07 -2.61
C TRP A 453 9.29 -9.35 -3.43
N LEU A 454 8.32 -9.52 -4.32
CA LEU A 454 8.45 -10.42 -5.45
C LEU A 454 9.27 -9.72 -6.53
N VAL A 455 10.21 -10.43 -7.12
CA VAL A 455 11.10 -9.91 -8.15
C VAL A 455 11.08 -10.84 -9.34
N VAL A 456 10.83 -10.26 -10.51
CA VAL A 456 10.98 -10.92 -11.79
C VAL A 456 12.18 -10.30 -12.48
N GLU A 457 13.24 -11.08 -12.70
CA GLU A 457 14.45 -10.60 -13.38
C GLU A 457 14.26 -10.51 -14.90
N LYS A 458 15.07 -9.68 -15.56
CA LYS A 458 15.11 -9.65 -17.03
C LYS A 458 15.63 -10.98 -17.56
N GLN A 459 14.93 -11.58 -18.52
CA GLN A 459 15.38 -12.82 -19.14
C GLN A 459 15.13 -12.79 -20.65
N GLN A 460 16.22 -12.91 -21.41
CA GLN A 460 16.22 -13.18 -22.84
C GLN A 460 17.21 -14.32 -23.09
N LYS A 461 16.76 -15.58 -22.94
CA LYS A 461 17.66 -16.75 -23.06
C LYS A 461 18.09 -17.02 -24.51
N TYR A 462 17.20 -16.77 -25.48
CA TYR A 462 17.46 -16.99 -26.92
C TYR A 462 16.68 -15.95 -27.75
N GLY A 463 17.07 -15.75 -29.02
CA GLY A 463 16.44 -14.75 -29.90
C GLY A 463 14.93 -14.91 -30.10
N GLN A 464 14.40 -16.14 -29.98
CA GLN A 464 12.96 -16.45 -30.09
C GLN A 464 12.27 -16.64 -28.73
N CYS A 465 12.97 -16.49 -27.61
CA CYS A 465 12.33 -16.58 -26.30
C CYS A 465 11.48 -15.34 -26.03
N ARG A 466 10.40 -15.55 -25.28
CA ARG A 466 9.60 -14.46 -24.70
C ARG A 466 10.52 -13.53 -23.93
N SER A 467 10.64 -12.28 -24.39
CA SER A 467 11.34 -11.22 -23.65
C SER A 467 10.60 -10.93 -22.36
N ARG A 468 11.30 -11.11 -21.24
CA ARG A 468 10.79 -10.82 -19.89
C ARG A 468 11.48 -9.56 -19.38
N ARG A 469 10.71 -8.55 -19.05
CA ARG A 469 11.20 -7.33 -18.41
C ARG A 469 11.35 -7.50 -16.91
N HIS A 470 12.33 -6.80 -16.35
CA HIS A 470 12.50 -6.72 -14.91
C HIS A 470 11.36 -5.90 -14.30
N TYR A 471 10.73 -6.44 -13.26
CA TYR A 471 9.79 -5.69 -12.43
C TYR A 471 9.78 -6.26 -11.02
N VAL A 472 9.34 -5.45 -10.06
CA VAL A 472 9.11 -5.88 -8.68
C VAL A 472 7.65 -5.63 -8.32
N SER A 473 7.08 -6.51 -7.50
CA SER A 473 5.71 -6.32 -7.02
C SER A 473 5.48 -6.94 -5.65
N HIS A 474 4.38 -6.58 -5.02
CA HIS A 474 3.85 -7.30 -3.88
C HIS A 474 2.33 -7.28 -3.93
N THR A 475 1.71 -8.45 -3.74
CA THR A 475 0.26 -8.57 -3.62
C THR A 475 -0.15 -8.62 -2.15
N GLY A 476 -1.38 -8.23 -1.85
CA GLY A 476 -1.94 -8.29 -0.52
C GLY A 476 -3.30 -8.97 -0.51
N GLY A 477 -3.50 -9.86 0.46
CA GLY A 477 -4.81 -10.36 0.87
C GLY A 477 -5.01 -10.09 2.36
N ALA A 478 -6.17 -9.54 2.71
CA ALA A 478 -6.65 -9.33 4.07
C ALA A 478 -8.15 -9.63 4.14
N VAL A 479 -8.72 -9.67 5.35
CA VAL A 479 -10.16 -9.88 5.51
C VAL A 479 -10.88 -8.74 4.81
N GLY A 480 -11.66 -9.13 3.80
CA GLY A 480 -12.42 -8.22 2.95
C GLY A 480 -11.62 -7.22 2.13
N ALA A 481 -10.34 -7.47 1.86
CA ALA A 481 -9.57 -6.61 0.97
C ALA A 481 -8.48 -7.36 0.21
N SER A 482 -8.16 -6.85 -0.98
CA SER A 482 -7.03 -7.31 -1.77
C SER A 482 -6.30 -6.12 -2.38
N SER A 483 -5.01 -6.26 -2.62
CA SER A 483 -4.19 -5.16 -3.14
C SER A 483 -3.02 -5.66 -3.99
N VAL A 484 -2.46 -4.76 -4.78
CA VAL A 484 -1.16 -4.94 -5.43
C VAL A 484 -0.42 -3.61 -5.51
N LEU A 485 0.89 -3.66 -5.33
CA LEU A 485 1.82 -2.60 -5.70
C LEU A 485 2.86 -3.21 -6.64
N LEU A 486 3.04 -2.60 -7.81
CA LEU A 486 3.96 -3.04 -8.85
C LEU A 486 4.79 -1.86 -9.32
N VAL A 487 6.10 -2.10 -9.47
CA VAL A 487 7.06 -1.15 -10.01
C VAL A 487 7.72 -1.80 -11.21
N LEU A 488 7.60 -1.15 -12.38
CA LEU A 488 8.21 -1.53 -13.64
C LEU A 488 9.28 -0.48 -14.00
N PRO A 489 10.56 -0.71 -13.66
CA PRO A 489 11.64 0.20 -14.03
C PRO A 489 11.78 0.34 -15.56
N SER A 490 12.15 1.53 -16.02
CA SER A 490 12.61 1.75 -17.39
C SER A 490 13.91 0.96 -17.66
N GLU A 491 14.14 0.54 -18.91
CA GLU A 491 15.38 -0.12 -19.31
C GLU A 491 16.57 0.85 -19.42
N SER A 492 16.30 2.15 -19.59
CA SER A 492 17.32 3.19 -19.61
C SER A 492 16.92 4.33 -18.71
N VAL A 493 17.89 4.83 -17.93
CA VAL A 493 17.69 5.92 -16.97
C VAL A 493 18.53 7.11 -17.38
N ARG A 494 17.86 8.20 -17.73
CA ARG A 494 18.44 9.53 -17.93
C ARG A 494 18.16 10.42 -16.72
N THR A 495 16.92 10.42 -16.24
CA THR A 495 16.45 11.28 -15.15
C THR A 495 15.56 10.47 -14.19
N PRO A 496 16.06 10.02 -13.04
CA PRO A 496 15.26 9.23 -12.11
C PRO A 496 14.19 10.09 -11.40
N PRO A 497 13.06 9.48 -10.98
CA PRO A 497 12.70 8.08 -11.23
C PRO A 497 12.11 7.93 -12.64
N GLN A 498 12.48 6.87 -13.35
CA GLN A 498 12.00 6.56 -14.70
C GLN A 498 11.42 5.15 -14.78
N GLY A 499 10.16 5.03 -15.18
CA GLY A 499 9.42 3.77 -15.09
C GLY A 499 7.95 3.99 -14.77
N VAL A 500 7.24 2.89 -14.55
CA VAL A 500 5.81 2.89 -14.23
C VAL A 500 5.58 2.24 -12.88
N VAL A 501 4.85 2.92 -12.00
CA VAL A 501 4.37 2.38 -10.73
C VAL A 501 2.86 2.24 -10.82
N VAL A 502 2.33 1.05 -10.56
CA VAL A 502 0.90 0.76 -10.57
C VAL A 502 0.50 0.19 -9.21
N THR A 503 -0.59 0.69 -8.66
CA THR A 503 -1.23 0.09 -7.49
C THR A 503 -2.72 -0.04 -7.70
N ILE A 504 -3.30 -1.15 -7.22
CA ILE A 504 -4.73 -1.39 -7.23
C ILE A 504 -5.11 -1.88 -5.84
N ILE A 505 -6.14 -1.27 -5.24
CA ILE A 505 -6.68 -1.68 -3.94
C ILE A 505 -8.19 -1.94 -4.11
N THR A 506 -8.68 -3.02 -3.53
CA THR A 506 -10.11 -3.37 -3.55
C THR A 506 -10.59 -3.79 -2.17
N ASN A 507 -11.85 -3.46 -1.88
CA ASN A 507 -12.53 -3.85 -0.66
C ASN A 507 -13.24 -5.22 -0.77
N MET A 508 -12.65 -6.13 -1.54
CA MET A 508 -13.08 -7.52 -1.69
C MET A 508 -11.90 -8.46 -1.41
N GLN A 509 -12.13 -9.50 -0.61
CA GLN A 509 -11.11 -10.52 -0.35
C GLN A 509 -10.87 -11.45 -1.54
N SER A 510 -9.70 -12.09 -1.57
CA SER A 510 -9.34 -13.14 -2.54
C SER A 510 -9.25 -12.72 -4.01
N VAL A 511 -9.06 -11.43 -4.31
CA VAL A 511 -8.95 -10.91 -5.68
C VAL A 511 -7.50 -10.97 -6.18
N GLY A 512 -7.28 -11.53 -7.37
CA GLY A 512 -5.96 -11.59 -8.01
C GLY A 512 -5.70 -10.37 -8.88
N LEU A 513 -4.79 -9.49 -8.46
CA LEU A 513 -4.57 -8.20 -9.14
C LEU A 513 -3.23 -8.08 -9.89
N ASN A 514 -2.25 -8.95 -9.63
CA ASN A 514 -0.90 -8.81 -10.19
C ASN A 514 -0.86 -8.80 -11.72
N THR A 515 -1.58 -9.71 -12.37
CA THR A 515 -1.65 -9.78 -13.83
C THR A 515 -2.27 -8.53 -14.45
N THR A 516 -3.34 -8.01 -13.84
CA THR A 516 -4.01 -6.78 -14.29
C THR A 516 -3.09 -5.58 -14.12
N ALA A 517 -2.44 -5.44 -12.96
CA ALA A 517 -1.49 -4.36 -12.71
C ALA A 517 -0.30 -4.40 -13.68
N LEU A 518 0.22 -5.59 -14.01
CA LEU A 518 1.31 -5.74 -14.98
C LEU A 518 0.87 -5.33 -16.39
N LYS A 519 -0.32 -5.74 -16.84
CA LYS A 519 -0.86 -5.32 -18.15
C LYS A 519 -1.00 -3.80 -18.21
N ILE A 520 -1.57 -3.19 -17.17
CA ILE A 520 -1.72 -1.74 -17.08
C ILE A 520 -0.34 -1.06 -17.09
N ALA A 521 0.63 -1.57 -16.33
CA ALA A 521 1.99 -1.01 -16.34
C ALA A 521 2.61 -1.05 -17.74
N GLN A 522 2.39 -2.12 -18.51
CA GLN A 522 2.86 -2.26 -19.88
C GLN A 522 2.20 -1.27 -20.85
N GLU A 523 0.90 -1.00 -20.71
CA GLU A 523 0.19 0.00 -21.53
C GLU A 523 0.77 1.41 -21.32
N PHE A 524 0.99 1.80 -20.06
CA PHE A 524 1.57 3.11 -19.75
C PHE A 524 3.04 3.22 -20.11
N ASP A 525 3.79 2.12 -20.02
CA ASP A 525 5.19 2.07 -20.40
C ASP A 525 5.35 2.20 -21.94
N LYS A 526 4.49 1.53 -22.71
CA LYS A 526 4.42 1.70 -24.17
C LYS A 526 4.10 3.15 -24.55
N ALA A 527 3.10 3.76 -23.91
CA ALA A 527 2.72 5.16 -24.16
C ALA A 527 3.83 6.16 -23.74
N ARG A 528 4.70 5.79 -22.79
CA ARG A 528 5.89 6.57 -22.45
C ARG A 528 6.94 6.49 -23.56
N ASP A 529 7.23 5.30 -24.07
CA ASP A 529 8.30 5.10 -25.06
C ASP A 529 7.97 5.72 -26.43
N GLU A 530 6.68 5.74 -26.83
CA GLU A 530 6.22 6.42 -28.06
C GLU A 530 6.50 7.94 -28.04
N GLU A 531 6.53 8.57 -26.86
CA GLU A 531 6.94 9.97 -26.71
C GLU A 531 8.44 10.15 -26.91
N HIS A 532 9.26 9.29 -26.30
CA HIS A 532 10.72 9.36 -26.43
C HIS A 532 11.21 9.10 -27.86
N ALA A 533 10.41 8.42 -28.69
CA ALA A 533 10.72 8.22 -30.11
C ALA A 533 10.26 9.39 -31.01
N SER A 534 9.35 10.24 -30.53
CA SER A 534 8.82 11.39 -31.28
C SER A 534 9.44 12.74 -30.89
N THR A 535 10.34 12.74 -29.91
CA THR A 535 11.16 13.87 -29.46
C THR A 535 12.64 13.60 -29.74
#